data_AF-A0A411YG70-F1
#
_entry.id   AF-A0A411YG70-F1
#
_cell.length_a   1.000
_cell.length_b   1.000
_cell.length_c   1.000
_cell.angle_alpha   90.00
_cell.angle_beta   90.00
_cell.angle_gamma   90.00
#
_symmetry.space_group_name_H-M   'P 1'
#
loop_
_entity.id
_entity.type
_entity.pdbx_description
1 polymer ?
#
loop_
_entity_poly.entity_id
_entity_poly.type
_entity_poly.pdbx_seq_one_letter_code
_entity_poly.pdbx_strand_id
1 'polypeptide(L)' 'MAAEAGNRPEDDELLTPSEVAKLFRVDPKTVTRWAKAGKLSSIRTLGGHRRYRAAEIYALLEEERGSQSR' A
#
# COMPACT_ATOMS: atom_id res chain seq x y z
N MET A 1 20.48 -18.93 12.16
CA MET A 1 20.63 -17.75 11.28
C MET A 1 19.37 -16.93 11.42
N ALA A 2 19.42 -15.88 12.23
CA ALA A 2 18.32 -14.94 12.37
C ALA A 2 18.19 -14.19 11.03
N ALA A 3 16.99 -14.21 10.44
CA ALA A 3 16.70 -13.38 9.29
C ALA A 3 16.89 -11.93 9.73
N GLU A 4 17.90 -11.26 9.19
CA GLU A 4 18.03 -9.82 9.28
C GLU A 4 16.78 -9.23 8.61
N ALA A 5 15.81 -8.80 9.42
CA ALA A 5 14.76 -7.88 9.00
C ALA A 5 15.42 -6.51 8.73
N GLY A 6 16.37 -6.49 7.80
CA GLY A 6 16.96 -5.27 7.29
C GLY A 6 15.84 -4.52 6.60
N ASN A 7 15.57 -3.32 7.09
CA ASN A 7 14.67 -2.34 6.50
C ASN A 7 15.01 -2.21 5.01
N ARG A 8 14.31 -2.99 4.17
CA ARG A 8 14.47 -2.90 2.72
C ARG A 8 14.15 -1.45 2.35
N PRO A 9 14.91 -0.79 1.48
CA PRO A 9 14.61 0.58 1.09
C PRO A 9 13.18 0.72 0.52
N GLU A 10 12.64 -0.40 0.01
CA GLU A 10 11.25 -0.60 -0.41
C GLU A 10 10.23 -0.35 0.71
N ASP A 11 10.57 -0.58 1.98
CA ASP A 11 9.67 -0.45 3.13
C ASP A 11 9.41 1.02 3.49
N ASP A 12 10.40 1.86 3.23
CA ASP A 12 10.30 3.32 3.39
C ASP A 12 9.76 4.02 2.13
N GLU A 13 9.62 3.29 1.03
CA GLU A 13 9.09 3.85 -0.21
C GLU A 13 7.61 4.25 -0.05
N LEU A 14 7.29 5.45 -0.55
CA LEU A 14 5.96 6.01 -0.49
C LEU A 14 5.32 6.07 -1.87
N LEU A 15 4.35 5.19 -2.09
CA LEU A 15 3.57 5.07 -3.32
C LEU A 15 2.47 6.12 -3.40
N THR A 16 2.21 6.58 -4.62
CA THR A 16 1.07 7.44 -4.96
C THR A 16 -0.22 6.61 -5.07
N PRO A 17 -1.42 7.24 -5.02
CA PRO A 17 -2.68 6.53 -5.18
C PRO A 17 -2.77 5.79 -6.53
N SER A 18 -2.18 6.36 -7.57
CA SER A 18 -2.15 5.78 -8.91
C SER A 18 -1.26 4.54 -9.00
N GLU A 19 -0.14 4.50 -8.27
CA GLU A 19 0.72 3.32 -8.23
C GLU A 19 0.05 2.18 -7.48
N VAL A 20 -0.53 2.46 -6.31
CA VAL A 20 -1.32 1.48 -5.55
C VAL A 20 -2.48 0.93 -6.40
N ALA A 21 -3.17 1.81 -7.12
CA ALA A 21 -4.27 1.43 -8.00
C ALA A 21 -3.83 0.43 -9.09
N LYS A 22 -2.66 0.65 -9.70
CA LYS A 22 -2.09 -0.27 -10.70
C LYS A 22 -1.78 -1.64 -10.10
N LEU A 23 -1.23 -1.68 -8.88
CA LEU A 23 -0.87 -2.94 -8.21
C LEU A 23 -2.11 -3.80 -7.91
N PHE A 24 -3.15 -3.17 -7.34
CA PHE A 24 -4.43 -3.83 -7.05
C PHE A 24 -5.35 -3.98 -8.28
N ARG A 25 -4.96 -3.43 -9.43
CA ARG A 25 -5.78 -3.37 -10.66
C ARG A 25 -7.16 -2.73 -10.43
N VAL A 26 -7.20 -1.68 -9.62
CA VAL A 26 -8.41 -0.90 -9.32
C VAL A 26 -8.24 0.55 -9.78
N ASP A 27 -9.29 1.35 -9.64
CA ASP A 27 -9.25 2.79 -9.90
C ASP A 27 -8.60 3.57 -8.72
N PRO A 28 -7.82 4.64 -8.96
CA PRO A 28 -7.25 5.48 -7.89
C PRO A 28 -8.27 6.07 -6.91
N LYS A 29 -9.51 6.29 -7.34
CA LYS A 29 -10.62 6.72 -6.48
C LYS A 29 -11.02 5.63 -5.48
N THR A 30 -10.90 4.36 -5.85
CA THR A 30 -11.12 3.22 -4.96
C THR A 30 -10.06 3.18 -3.87
N VAL A 31 -8.79 3.37 -4.22
CA VAL A 31 -7.68 3.48 -3.23
C VAL A 31 -7.94 4.64 -2.26
N THR A 32 -8.36 5.79 -2.79
CA THR A 32 -8.72 6.95 -1.95
C THR A 32 -9.89 6.66 -1.02
N ARG A 33 -10.88 5.86 -1.48
CA ARG A 33 -12.01 5.42 -0.65
C ARG A 33 -11.54 4.47 0.45
N TRP A 34 -10.64 3.53 0.16
CA TRP A 34 -10.06 2.64 1.17
C TRP A 34 -9.29 3.40 2.25
N ALA A 35 -8.50 4.40 1.84
CA ALA A 35 -7.81 5.29 2.76
C ALA A 35 -8.77 6.09 3.66
N LYS A 36 -9.91 6.55 3.10
CA LYS A 36 -10.97 7.21 3.89
C LYS A 36 -11.70 6.25 4.82
N ALA A 37 -11.84 4.99 4.43
CA ALA A 37 -12.47 3.95 5.22
C ALA A 37 -11.54 3.35 6.29
N GLY A 38 -10.29 3.80 6.37
CA GLY A 38 -9.30 3.27 7.32
C GLY A 38 -8.74 1.89 6.96
N LYS A 39 -8.95 1.42 5.72
CA LYS A 39 -8.41 0.14 5.23
C LYS A 39 -6.94 0.22 4.80
N LEU A 40 -6.46 1.43 4.51
CA LEU A 40 -5.07 1.70 4.17
C LEU A 40 -4.58 2.90 4.95
N SER A 41 -3.38 2.78 5.52
CA SER A 41 -2.66 3.89 6.13
C SER A 41 -2.24 4.88 5.05
N SER A 42 -2.67 6.13 5.20
CA SER A 42 -2.31 7.20 4.27
C SER A 42 -1.54 8.31 4.97
N ILE A 43 -0.38 8.63 4.42
CA ILE A 43 0.43 9.76 4.83
C ILE A 43 0.03 10.96 3.96
N ARG A 44 -0.31 12.08 4.59
CA ARG A 44 -0.64 13.31 3.86
C ARG A 44 0.61 14.16 3.72
N THR A 45 0.91 14.56 2.49
CA THR A 45 1.93 15.57 2.24
C THR A 45 1.39 16.97 2.54
N LEU A 46 2.28 17.95 2.66
CA LEU A 46 1.92 19.36 2.88
C LEU A 46 0.96 19.92 1.81
N GLY A 47 0.98 19.35 0.59
CA GLY A 47 0.07 19.70 -0.51
C GLY A 47 -1.27 18.96 -0.52
N GLY A 48 -1.57 18.14 0.50
CA GLY A 48 -2.85 17.42 0.61
C GLY A 48 -2.94 16.13 -0.20
N HIS A 49 -1.89 15.75 -0.94
CA HIS A 49 -1.83 14.48 -1.64
C HIS A 49 -1.57 13.33 -0.64
N ARG A 50 -2.14 12.16 -0.95
CA ARG A 50 -1.96 10.94 -0.15
C ARG A 50 -0.81 10.12 -0.70
N ARG A 51 -0.02 9.59 0.22
CA ARG A 51 1.09 8.66 0.01
C ARG A 51 0.83 7.41 0.85
N TYR A 52 1.26 6.26 0.37
CA TYR A 52 1.06 4.95 1.01
C TYR A 52 2.39 4.24 1.17
N ARG A 53 2.61 3.58 2.30
CA ARG A 53 3.83 2.80 2.54
C ARG A 53 3.83 1.57 1.64
N ALA A 54 4.84 1.42 0.79
CA ALA A 54 4.98 0.28 -0.10
C ALA A 54 4.93 -1.05 0.65
N ALA A 55 5.56 -1.14 1.83
CA ALA A 55 5.50 -2.30 2.73
C ALA A 55 4.08 -2.82 2.99
N GLU A 56 3.20 -1.91 3.42
CA GLU A 56 1.81 -2.22 3.76
C GLU A 56 1.04 -2.66 2.49
N ILE A 57 1.28 -1.97 1.38
CA ILE A 57 0.65 -2.30 0.09
C ILE A 57 1.03 -3.71 -0.37
N TYR A 58 2.31 -4.06 -0.31
CA TYR A 58 2.79 -5.38 -0.71
C TYR A 58 2.27 -6.48 0.22
N ALA A 59 2.25 -6.26 1.54
CA ALA A 59 1.67 -7.21 2.49
C ALA A 59 0.19 -7.48 2.18
N LEU A 60 -0.61 -6.43 1.96
CA LEU A 60 -2.02 -6.55 1.59
C LEU A 60 -2.22 -7.26 0.25
N LEU A 61 -1.33 -7.05 -0.72
CA LEU A 61 -1.36 -7.77 -2.00
C LEU A 61 -1.14 -9.28 -1.82
N GLU A 62 -0.25 -9.68 -0.92
CA GLU A 62 -0.04 -11.09 -0.60
C GLU A 62 -1.25 -11.70 0.12
N GLU A 63 -1.84 -10.98 1.08
CA GLU A 63 -3.06 -11.41 1.77
C GLU A 63 -4.26 -11.56 0.82
N GLU A 64 -4.45 -10.60 -0.10
CA GLU A 64 -5.52 -10.66 -1.11
C GLU A 64 -5.30 -11.80 -2.11
N ARG A 65 -4.05 -12.07 -2.52
CA ARG A 65 -3.73 -13.22 -3.38
C ARG A 65 -4.04 -14.55 -2.67
N GLY A 66 -3.75 -14.65 -1.38
CA GLY A 66 -4.09 -15.83 -0.57
C GLY A 66 -5.60 -16.00 -0.38
N SER A 67 -6.34 -14.90 -0.25
CA SER A 67 -7.80 -14.90 -0.09
C SER A 67 -8.55 -15.24 -1.37
N GLN A 68 -8.05 -14.80 -2.54
CA GLN A 68 -8.64 -15.15 -3.85
C GLN A 68 -8.45 -16.63 -4.22
N SER A 69 -7.57 -17.35 -3.54
CA SER A 69 -7.32 -18.77 -3.78
C SER A 69 -8.12 -19.70 -2.86
N ARG A 70 -9.05 -19.17 -2.04
CA ARG A 70 -9.92 -19.96 -1.15
C ARG A 70 -11.35 -20.05 -1.66
#